data_AF-A0A5J5CP13-F1
#
_entry.id   AF-A0A5J5CP13-F1
#
_cell.length_a   1.000
_cell.length_b   1.000
_cell.length_c   1.000
_cell.angle_alpha   90.00
_cell.angle_beta   90.00
_cell.angle_gamma   90.00
#
_symmetry.space_group_name_H-M   'P 1'
#
loop_
_entity.id
_entity.type
_entity.pdbx_description
1 polymer ?
#
loop_
_entity_poly.entity_id
_entity_poly.type
_entity_poly.pdbx_seq_one_letter_code
_entity_poly.pdbx_strand_id
1 'polypeptide(L)'
;MFQDGMGNLQLKQDGIRLEGISEFLLPLYVNEIQSRRDSLLVLGSKTNVTLNARNSQGQLTGQLTLGPDAVEAQCQRLEIRSKDGSRLLFTANEEEVIMTTEKFTVTGSEGAVFGHSVETPLIQARASEDLK
;
A
#
# COMPACT_ATOMS: atom_id res chain seq x y z
N MET A 1 -43.02 -13.94 6.15
CA MET A 1 -42.38 -12.96 5.25
C MET A 1 -41.96 -11.80 6.13
N PHE A 2 -40.75 -11.89 6.72
CA PHE A 2 -40.21 -10.85 7.59
C PHE A 2 -39.07 -10.20 6.81
N GLN A 3 -39.29 -8.97 6.37
CA GLN A 3 -38.29 -8.15 5.71
C GLN A 3 -37.66 -7.27 6.80
N ASP A 4 -37.00 -7.90 7.78
CA ASP A 4 -36.35 -7.22 8.91
C ASP A 4 -34.99 -6.66 8.47
N GLY A 5 -35.02 -5.68 7.56
CA GLY A 5 -33.85 -4.95 7.11
C GLY A 5 -34.09 -3.45 7.19
N MET A 6 -33.09 -2.69 7.68
CA MET A 6 -33.07 -1.22 7.65
C MET A 6 -32.80 -0.74 6.21
N GLY A 7 -33.71 -1.04 5.28
CA GLY A 7 -33.55 -0.76 3.86
C GLY A 7 -32.52 -1.68 3.18
N ASN A 8 -31.46 -1.09 2.61
CA ASN A 8 -30.41 -1.83 1.90
C ASN A 8 -29.57 -2.73 2.83
N LEU A 9 -29.65 -2.52 4.15
CA LEU A 9 -29.02 -3.38 5.16
C LEU A 9 -29.96 -4.53 5.51
N GLN A 10 -29.60 -5.73 5.09
CA GLN A 10 -30.33 -6.97 5.35
C GLN A 10 -29.60 -7.79 6.41
N LEU A 11 -30.33 -8.24 7.43
CA LEU A 11 -29.81 -9.23 8.37
C LEU A 11 -29.81 -10.61 7.69
N LYS A 12 -28.66 -11.28 7.73
CA LYS A 12 -28.47 -12.67 7.24
C LYS A 12 -27.94 -13.52 8.40
N GLN A 13 -27.97 -14.84 8.24
CA GLN A 13 -27.46 -15.76 9.28
C GLN A 13 -25.96 -15.57 9.58
N ASP A 14 -25.19 -15.10 8.60
CA ASP A 14 -23.74 -14.91 8.64
C ASP A 14 -23.31 -13.46 8.94
N GLY A 15 -24.26 -12.52 9.07
CA GLY A 15 -23.96 -11.12 9.40
C GLY A 15 -24.93 -10.12 8.78
N ILE A 16 -24.47 -8.87 8.65
CA ILE A 16 -25.23 -7.81 7.98
C ILE A 16 -24.74 -7.68 6.54
N ARG A 17 -25.65 -7.80 5.58
CA ARG A 17 -25.37 -7.64 4.15
C ARG A 17 -25.97 -6.34 3.64
N LEU A 18 -25.12 -5.47 3.08
CA LEU A 18 -25.54 -4.25 2.42
C LEU A 18 -25.71 -4.50 0.91
N GLU A 19 -26.92 -4.32 0.38
CA GLU A 19 -27.23 -4.39 -1.05
C GLU A 19 -27.70 -3.03 -1.57
N GLY A 20 -26.89 -2.37 -2.41
CA GLY A 20 -27.20 -1.04 -2.96
C GLY A 20 -26.31 0.05 -2.37
N ILE A 21 -26.81 1.29 -2.38
CA ILE A 21 -26.13 2.48 -1.83
C ILE A 21 -26.71 2.77 -0.45
N SER A 22 -25.85 2.92 0.55
CA SER A 22 -26.25 3.39 1.89
C SER A 22 -25.33 4.48 2.38
N GLU A 23 -25.90 5.38 3.16
CA GLU A 23 -25.19 6.46 3.85
C GLU A 23 -25.27 6.21 5.35
N PHE A 24 -24.15 6.47 6.04
CA PHE A 24 -24.05 6.34 7.49
C PHE A 24 -23.75 7.71 8.08
N LEU A 25 -24.59 8.18 9.00
CA LEU A 25 -24.40 9.47 9.67
C LEU A 25 -23.29 9.44 10.73
N LEU A 26 -22.99 8.24 11.25
CA LEU A 26 -22.00 7.99 12.29
C LEU A 26 -20.96 6.98 11.79
N PRO A 27 -19.77 6.90 12.43
CA PRO A 27 -18.76 5.93 12.05
C PRO A 27 -19.29 4.49 12.08
N LEU A 28 -18.96 3.72 11.04
CA LEU A 28 -19.25 2.30 10.97
C LEU A 28 -18.13 1.51 11.64
N TYR A 29 -18.46 0.83 12.74
CA TYR A 29 -17.54 -0.09 13.42
C TYR A 29 -17.88 -1.51 13.04
N VAL A 30 -16.90 -2.22 12.50
CA VAL A 30 -17.05 -3.58 11.97
C VAL A 30 -15.78 -4.36 12.25
N ASN A 31 -15.94 -5.65 12.54
CA ASN A 31 -14.79 -6.55 12.74
C ASN A 31 -14.11 -6.88 11.42
N GLU A 32 -14.88 -6.93 10.34
CA GLU A 32 -14.38 -7.27 9.02
C GLU A 32 -15.20 -6.56 7.93
N ILE A 33 -14.51 -6.10 6.89
CA ILE A 33 -15.12 -5.54 5.67
C ILE A 33 -14.59 -6.35 4.50
N GLN A 34 -15.51 -6.91 3.72
CA GLN A 34 -15.17 -7.64 2.49
C GLN A 34 -15.93 -7.04 1.32
N SER A 35 -15.27 -6.96 0.17
CA SER A 35 -15.96 -6.75 -1.10
C SER A 35 -16.71 -8.02 -1.52
N ARG A 36 -17.61 -7.88 -2.50
CA ARG A 36 -18.21 -9.05 -3.15
C ARG A 36 -17.11 -9.88 -3.84
N ARG A 37 -17.38 -11.19 -4.00
CA ARG A 37 -16.50 -12.09 -4.75
C ARG A 37 -16.18 -11.48 -6.13
N ASP A 38 -14.91 -11.57 -6.51
CA ASP A 38 -14.37 -11.05 -7.77
C ASP A 38 -14.53 -9.53 -7.96
N SER A 39 -14.80 -8.78 -6.88
CA SER A 39 -14.89 -7.31 -6.88
C SER A 39 -13.83 -6.70 -5.97
N LEU A 40 -13.34 -5.51 -6.34
CA LEU A 40 -12.44 -4.72 -5.49
C LEU A 40 -13.23 -4.03 -4.36
N LEU A 41 -12.61 -3.91 -3.19
CA LEU A 41 -13.06 -2.95 -2.19
C LEU A 41 -12.54 -1.58 -2.59
N VAL A 42 -13.45 -0.66 -2.94
CA VAL A 42 -13.11 0.69 -3.36
C VAL A 42 -13.43 1.66 -2.23
N LEU A 43 -12.43 2.40 -1.78
CA LEU A 43 -12.55 3.49 -0.82
C LEU A 43 -12.25 4.80 -1.54
N GLY A 44 -13.25 5.68 -1.65
CA GLY A 44 -13.12 6.98 -2.30
C GLY A 44 -13.38 8.09 -1.29
N SER A 45 -12.55 9.13 -1.33
CA SER A 45 -12.71 10.34 -0.51
C SER A 45 -12.37 11.57 -1.33
N LYS A 46 -13.00 12.71 -0.99
CA LYS A 46 -12.61 14.04 -1.52
C LYS A 46 -11.32 14.56 -0.88
N THR A 47 -10.93 13.96 0.25
CA THR A 47 -9.71 14.23 1.00
C THR A 47 -8.88 12.95 1.07
N ASN A 48 -7.87 12.94 1.93
CA ASN A 48 -7.04 11.76 2.13
C ASN A 48 -7.86 10.57 2.65
N VAL A 49 -7.40 9.37 2.31
CA VAL A 49 -7.82 8.11 2.92
C VAL A 49 -6.68 7.63 3.81
N THR A 50 -6.95 7.40 5.10
CA THR A 50 -5.94 6.96 6.07
C THR A 50 -6.31 5.61 6.65
N LEU A 51 -5.38 4.65 6.55
CA LEU A 51 -5.45 3.33 7.18
C LEU A 51 -4.53 3.31 8.38
N ASN A 52 -5.06 2.97 9.56
CA ASN A 52 -4.30 2.87 10.81
C ASN A 52 -4.24 1.42 11.25
N ALA A 53 -3.03 0.86 11.35
CA ALA A 53 -2.78 -0.40 12.03
C ALA A 53 -2.64 -0.14 13.53
N ARG A 54 -3.34 -0.93 14.35
CA ARG A 54 -3.28 -0.82 15.82
C ARG A 54 -3.01 -2.18 16.44
N ASN A 55 -2.29 -2.19 17.55
CA ASN A 55 -2.09 -3.40 18.36
C ASN A 55 -3.33 -3.71 19.23
N SER A 56 -3.26 -4.80 20.02
CA SER A 56 -4.34 -5.22 20.93
C SER A 56 -4.68 -4.23 22.04
N GLN A 57 -3.79 -3.27 22.33
CA GLN A 57 -4.02 -2.19 23.29
C GLN A 57 -4.63 -0.93 22.62
N GLY A 58 -4.91 -0.99 21.31
CA GLY A 58 -5.42 0.14 20.53
C GLY A 58 -4.36 1.18 20.15
N GLN A 59 -3.09 0.94 20.43
CA GLN A 59 -2.01 1.85 20.09
C GLN A 59 -1.68 1.76 18.59
N LEU A 60 -1.42 2.90 17.97
CA LEU A 60 -1.04 2.98 16.55
C LEU A 60 0.34 2.34 16.35
N THR A 61 0.42 1.37 15.44
CA THR A 61 1.66 0.68 15.07
C THR A 61 2.10 0.98 13.63
N GLY A 62 1.19 1.49 12.82
CA GLY A 62 1.50 1.95 11.47
C GLY A 62 0.36 2.75 10.87
N GLN A 63 0.68 3.60 9.91
CA GLN A 63 -0.27 4.41 9.17
C GLN A 63 0.09 4.43 7.70
N LEU A 64 -0.92 4.27 6.83
CA LEU A 64 -0.82 4.48 5.40
C LEU A 64 -1.84 5.56 5.01
N THR A 65 -1.36 6.65 4.43
CA THR A 65 -2.20 7.77 3.98
C THR A 65 -2.09 7.92 2.48
N LEU A 66 -3.22 7.78 1.79
CA LEU A 66 -3.38 8.09 0.38
C LEU A 66 -3.88 9.53 0.26
N GLY A 67 -3.01 10.43 -0.19
CA GLY A 67 -3.34 11.81 -0.53
C GLY A 67 -3.53 12.01 -2.04
N PRO A 68 -3.83 13.25 -2.48
CA PRO A 68 -3.98 13.58 -3.90
C PRO A 68 -2.67 13.45 -4.70
N ASP A 69 -1.54 13.76 -4.06
CA ASP A 69 -0.23 13.84 -4.74
C ASP A 69 0.71 12.69 -4.37
N ALA A 70 0.52 12.07 -3.21
CA ALA A 70 1.44 11.09 -2.66
C ALA A 70 0.75 10.00 -1.83
N VAL A 71 1.44 8.87 -1.71
CA VAL A 71 1.16 7.82 -0.73
C VAL A 71 2.24 7.89 0.33
N GLU A 72 1.84 8.11 1.57
CA GLU A 72 2.73 8.21 2.73
C GLU A 72 2.56 6.98 3.62
N ALA A 73 3.66 6.33 3.96
CA ALA A 73 3.68 5.20 4.90
C ALA A 73 4.53 5.58 6.12
N GLN A 74 3.91 5.52 7.30
CA GLN A 74 4.58 5.63 8.60
C GLN A 74 4.54 4.27 9.27
N CYS A 75 5.66 3.54 9.22
CA CYS A 75 5.76 2.17 9.70
C CYS A 75 7.21 1.81 9.97
N GLN A 76 7.44 0.77 10.78
CA GLN A 76 8.79 0.26 11.04
C GLN A 76 9.47 -0.33 9.80
N ARG A 77 8.68 -0.93 8.91
CA ARG A 77 9.16 -1.48 7.63
C ARG A 77 8.06 -1.39 6.58
N LEU A 78 8.41 -0.87 5.41
CA LEU A 78 7.59 -0.94 4.19
C LEU A 78 8.11 -2.07 3.30
N GLU A 79 7.20 -2.88 2.75
CA GLU A 79 7.51 -3.90 1.75
C GLU A 79 6.57 -3.74 0.54
N ILE A 80 7.15 -3.73 -0.66
CA ILE A 80 6.42 -3.79 -1.92
C ILE A 80 6.78 -5.13 -2.58
N ARG A 81 5.77 -5.93 -2.89
CA ARG A 81 5.93 -7.27 -3.47
C ARG A 81 5.33 -7.34 -4.88
N SER A 82 5.73 -8.37 -5.64
CA SER A 82 5.14 -8.69 -6.93
C SER A 82 3.64 -8.99 -6.79
N LYS A 83 2.90 -8.92 -7.91
CA LYS A 83 1.45 -9.12 -7.94
C LYS A 83 1.00 -10.47 -7.36
N ASP A 84 1.81 -11.51 -7.53
CA ASP A 84 1.59 -12.86 -7.00
C ASP A 84 2.12 -13.03 -5.55
N GLY A 85 2.73 -11.98 -4.98
CA GLY A 85 3.31 -11.95 -3.64
C GLY A 85 4.64 -12.70 -3.47
N SER A 86 5.10 -13.39 -4.52
CA SER A 86 6.23 -14.33 -4.42
C SER A 86 7.58 -13.63 -4.22
N ARG A 87 7.75 -12.42 -4.75
CA ARG A 87 9.03 -11.70 -4.77
C ARG A 87 8.90 -10.34 -4.10
N LEU A 88 9.80 -10.05 -3.16
CA LEU A 88 10.03 -8.69 -2.67
C LEU A 88 10.61 -7.85 -3.81
N LEU A 89 10.11 -6.63 -4.01
CA LEU A 89 10.56 -5.68 -5.03
C LEU A 89 11.33 -4.50 -4.41
N PHE A 90 10.84 -4.02 -3.28
CA PHE A 90 11.38 -2.89 -2.54
C PHE A 90 11.09 -3.07 -1.06
N THR A 91 12.04 -2.74 -0.20
CA THR A 91 11.80 -2.55 1.22
C THR A 91 12.56 -1.36 1.77
N ALA A 92 11.99 -0.71 2.76
CA ALA A 92 12.59 0.41 3.48
C ALA A 92 12.29 0.29 4.97
N ASN A 93 13.30 0.55 5.80
CA ASN A 93 13.20 0.71 7.25
C ASN A 93 14.14 1.85 7.70
N GLU A 94 14.36 2.00 9.01
CA GLU A 94 15.24 3.04 9.56
C GLU A 94 16.74 2.84 9.24
N GLU A 95 17.14 1.63 8.88
CA GLU A 95 18.55 1.26 8.69
C GLU A 95 18.95 1.26 7.21
N GLU A 96 18.06 0.79 6.33
CA GLU A 96 18.35 0.58 4.92
C GLU A 96 17.13 0.65 4.00
N VAL A 97 17.42 0.84 2.72
CA VAL A 97 16.47 0.69 1.61
C VAL A 97 17.04 -0.33 0.63
N ILE A 98 16.33 -1.42 0.41
CA ILE A 98 16.74 -2.48 -0.53
C ILE A 98 15.80 -2.49 -1.72
N MET A 99 16.39 -2.47 -2.92
CA MET A 99 15.69 -2.71 -4.18
C MET A 99 16.18 -4.01 -4.80
N THR A 100 15.25 -4.90 -5.10
CA THR A 100 15.50 -6.24 -5.63
C THR A 100 15.02 -6.38 -7.08
N THR A 101 14.63 -5.27 -7.70
CA THR A 101 14.29 -5.21 -9.11
C THR A 101 15.55 -5.15 -9.97
N GLU A 102 15.53 -5.73 -11.16
CA GLU A 102 16.67 -5.72 -12.07
C GLU A 102 17.03 -4.33 -12.61
N LYS A 103 16.08 -3.39 -12.62
CA LYS A 103 16.27 -2.05 -13.16
C LYS A 103 15.72 -1.00 -12.21
N PHE A 104 16.63 -0.17 -11.69
CA PHE A 104 16.29 1.09 -11.03
C PHE A 104 16.58 2.25 -11.99
N THR A 105 15.70 3.24 -12.08
CA THR A 105 15.89 4.41 -12.95
C THR A 105 15.61 5.68 -12.16
N VAL A 106 16.59 6.57 -12.15
CA VAL A 106 16.48 7.89 -11.52
C VAL A 106 16.15 8.90 -12.61
N THR A 107 14.98 9.53 -12.50
CA THR A 107 14.44 10.44 -13.52
C THR A 107 14.56 11.92 -13.17
N GLY A 108 15.03 12.24 -11.96
CA GLY A 108 15.28 13.63 -11.56
C GLY A 108 16.40 14.25 -12.41
N SER A 109 16.26 15.53 -12.77
CA SER A 109 17.26 16.27 -13.55
C SER A 109 18.65 16.25 -12.89
N GLU A 110 18.68 16.20 -11.56
CA GLU A 110 19.89 16.17 -10.74
C GLU A 110 20.53 14.78 -10.62
N GLY A 111 19.87 13.73 -11.14
CA GLY A 111 20.36 12.36 -11.06
C GLY A 111 20.42 11.83 -9.61
N ALA A 112 21.43 11.02 -9.33
CA ALA A 112 21.69 10.47 -7.99
C ALA A 112 23.06 10.93 -7.49
N VAL A 113 23.11 11.32 -6.22
CA VAL A 113 24.35 11.72 -5.53
C VAL A 113 24.73 10.63 -4.55
N PHE A 114 25.96 10.12 -4.68
CA PHE A 114 26.54 9.18 -3.74
C PHE A 114 27.57 9.91 -2.89
N GLY A 115 27.30 10.07 -1.59
CA GLY A 115 28.20 10.78 -0.67
C GLY A 115 29.51 10.03 -0.39
N HIS A 116 29.56 8.74 -0.76
CA HIS A 116 30.70 7.85 -0.58
C HIS A 116 30.89 6.98 -1.81
N SER A 117 31.93 6.14 -1.77
CA SER A 117 32.24 5.19 -2.85
C SER A 117 31.06 4.26 -3.14
N VAL A 118 30.83 4.01 -4.42
CA VAL A 118 29.89 3.01 -4.90
C VAL A 118 30.68 1.76 -5.30
N GLU A 119 30.27 0.61 -4.79
CA GLU A 119 30.80 -0.68 -5.24
C GLU A 119 30.02 -1.15 -6.45
N THR A 120 30.73 -1.60 -7.48
CA THR A 120 30.15 -2.16 -8.70
C THR A 120 30.81 -3.50 -9.01
N PRO A 121 30.14 -4.39 -9.75
CA PRO A 121 30.82 -5.46 -10.47
C PRO A 121 31.92 -4.90 -11.39
N LEU A 122 32.76 -5.77 -11.94
CA LEU A 122 33.79 -5.37 -12.92
C LEU A 122 33.14 -4.62 -14.10
N ILE A 123 33.46 -3.32 -14.23
CA ILE A 123 33.07 -2.50 -15.37
C ILE A 123 34.25 -2.50 -16.35
N GLN A 124 34.02 -2.99 -17.57
CA GLN A 124 35.05 -3.07 -18.61
C GLN A 124 34.51 -2.56 -19.95
N ALA A 125 35.27 -1.69 -20.61
CA ALA A 125 35.02 -1.30 -21.99
C ALA A 125 35.48 -2.39 -22.96
N ARG A 126 35.00 -2.35 -24.21
CA ARG A 126 35.53 -3.24 -25.25
C ARG A 126 36.97 -2.83 -25.58
N ALA A 127 37.72 -3.76 -26.20
CA ALA A 127 39.09 -3.47 -26.62
C ALA A 127 39.13 -2.25 -27.56
N SER A 128 39.99 -1.28 -27.24
CA SER A 128 40.11 0.01 -27.94
C SER A 128 38.91 0.97 -27.81
N GLU A 129 38.04 0.77 -26.81
CA GLU A 129 36.99 1.71 -26.45
C GLU A 129 37.21 2.26 -25.03
N ASP A 130 36.80 3.51 -24.81
CA ASP A 130 36.78 4.12 -23.47
C ASP A 130 35.55 3.65 -22.67
N LEU A 131 35.67 3.64 -21.34
CA LEU A 131 34.53 3.51 -20.43
C LEU A 131 33.64 4.76 -20.61
N LYS A 132 32.34 4.56 -20.88
CA LYS A 132 31.36 5.64 -21.02
C LYS A 132 30.26 5.53 -19.98
#